data_AF-A0A8A4TRX5-F1
#
_entry.id   AF-A0A8A4TRX5-F1
#
_cell.length_a   1.000
_cell.length_b   1.000
_cell.length_c   1.000
_cell.angle_alpha   90.00
_cell.angle_beta   90.00
_cell.angle_gamma   90.00
#
_symmetry.space_group_name_H-M   'P 1'
#
loop_
_entity.id
_entity.type
_entity.pdbx_description
1 polymer ?
#
loop_
_entity_poly.entity_id
_entity_poly.type
_entity_poly.pdbx_seq_one_letter_code
_entity_poly.pdbx_strand_id
1 'polypeptide(L)'
;MICGNRHCPRCGGGARFRWVAQRMDELLPVPYFHLVFTLPEQLNALVQHNPRHTLGLLFRSVRDTLATFAKDPKHLGAEPGILMVFTPGVAS
;
A
#
# COMPACT_ATOMS: atom_id res chain seq x y z
N MET A 1 -12.69 8.20 33.19
CA MET A 1 -13.09 6.95 32.51
C MET A 1 -12.77 7.06 31.02
N ILE A 2 -11.99 6.14 30.47
CA ILE A 2 -11.60 6.11 29.05
C ILE A 2 -12.70 5.32 28.31
N CYS A 3 -13.28 5.86 27.23
CA CYS A 3 -14.47 5.26 26.60
C CYS A 3 -14.20 4.04 25.69
N GLY A 4 -12.95 3.61 25.50
CA GLY A 4 -12.57 2.49 24.63
C GLY A 4 -12.84 2.70 23.12
N ASN A 5 -13.53 3.77 22.73
CA ASN A 5 -13.83 4.07 21.34
C ASN A 5 -12.61 4.68 20.63
N ARG A 6 -12.09 3.97 19.62
CA ARG A 6 -10.94 4.38 18.78
C ARG A 6 -11.18 5.67 17.97
N HIS A 7 -12.43 6.09 17.82
CA HIS A 7 -12.82 7.32 17.14
C HIS A 7 -13.00 8.50 18.11
N CYS A 8 -12.99 8.27 19.43
CA CYS A 8 -13.21 9.32 20.40
C CYS A 8 -12.02 10.31 20.41
N PRO A 9 -12.24 11.59 20.06
CA PRO A 9 -11.17 12.58 19.98
C PRO A 9 -10.55 12.88 21.35
N ARG A 10 -11.25 12.56 22.45
CA ARG A 10 -10.83 12.83 23.82
C ARG A 10 -10.03 11.68 24.45
N CYS A 11 -10.38 10.42 24.18
CA CYS A 11 -9.82 9.26 24.87
C CYS A 11 -8.58 8.65 24.19
N GLY A 12 -8.39 8.93 22.88
CA GLY A 12 -7.21 8.50 22.11
C GLY A 12 -6.81 9.48 20.98
N GLY A 13 -7.59 10.55 20.76
CA GLY A 13 -7.33 11.50 19.69
C GLY A 13 -5.98 12.19 19.80
N GLY A 14 -5.57 12.65 20.99
CA GLY A 14 -4.27 13.32 21.17
C GLY A 14 -3.07 12.46 20.79
N ALA A 15 -3.08 11.16 21.14
CA ALA A 15 -2.02 10.23 20.74
C ALA A 15 -2.04 9.97 19.22
N ARG A 16 -3.24 9.82 18.63
CA ARG A 16 -3.41 9.68 17.18
C ARG A 16 -2.90 10.90 16.41
N PHE A 17 -3.25 12.11 16.85
CA PHE A 17 -2.80 13.35 16.20
C PHE A 17 -1.29 13.50 16.27
N ARG A 18 -0.67 13.21 17.44
CA ARG A 18 0.80 13.19 17.56
C ARG A 18 1.45 12.17 16.63
N TRP A 19 0.88 10.97 16.53
CA TRP A 19 1.39 9.93 15.63
C TRP A 19 1.28 10.35 14.16
N VAL A 20 0.13 10.91 13.74
CA VAL A 20 -0.05 11.41 12.36
C VAL A 20 0.94 12.53 12.06
N ALA A 21 1.11 13.50 12.97
CA ALA A 21 2.07 14.59 12.78
C ALA A 21 3.50 14.07 12.58
N GLN A 22 3.94 13.12 13.42
CA GLN A 22 5.25 12.48 13.26
C GLN A 22 5.42 11.75 11.92
N ARG A 23 4.37 11.07 11.42
CA ARG A 23 4.41 10.42 10.11
C ARG A 23 4.40 11.43 8.96
N MET A 24 3.72 12.56 9.12
CA MET A 24 3.70 13.64 8.13
C MET A 24 5.10 14.27 7.98
N ASP A 25 5.84 14.42 9.07
CA ASP A 25 7.22 14.94 9.06
C ASP A 25 8.22 14.00 8.35
N GLU A 26 7.89 12.71 8.24
CA GLU A 26 8.69 11.71 7.51
C GLU A 26 8.41 11.71 6.00
N LEU A 27 7.39 12.44 5.53
CA LEU A 27 7.03 12.48 4.11
C LEU A 27 8.02 13.36 3.34
N LEU A 28 8.60 12.76 2.30
CA LEU A 28 9.42 13.50 1.35
C LEU A 28 8.53 14.46 0.52
N PRO A 29 9.01 15.67 0.18
CA PRO A 29 8.27 16.65 -0.63
C PRO A 29 8.29 16.26 -2.12
N VAL A 30 7.83 15.05 -2.43
CA VAL A 30 7.79 14.46 -3.78
C VAL A 30 6.37 14.00 -4.08
N PRO A 31 5.96 13.97 -5.37
CA PRO A 31 4.70 13.35 -5.75
C PRO A 31 4.66 11.88 -5.29
N TYR A 32 3.71 11.56 -4.42
CA TYR A 32 3.52 10.22 -3.88
C TYR A 32 2.19 9.64 -4.36
N PHE A 33 2.22 8.40 -4.85
CA PHE A 33 1.04 7.69 -5.34
C PHE A 33 0.90 6.37 -4.58
N HIS A 34 -0.30 6.13 -4.03
CA HIS A 34 -0.66 4.84 -3.44
C HIS A 34 -1.60 4.10 -4.40
N LEU A 35 -1.09 3.01 -5.00
CA LEU A 35 -1.82 2.20 -5.95
C LEU A 35 -2.22 0.88 -5.30
N VAL A 36 -3.47 0.48 -5.50
CA VAL A 36 -4.02 -0.79 -5.00
C VAL A 36 -4.30 -1.70 -6.17
N PHE A 37 -3.65 -2.86 -6.20
CA PHE A 37 -3.88 -3.90 -7.20
C PHE A 37 -4.72 -5.02 -6.57
N THR A 38 -5.92 -5.20 -7.10
CA THR A 38 -6.82 -6.28 -6.67
C THR A 38 -6.66 -7.48 -7.58
N LEU A 39 -6.36 -8.63 -7.00
CA LEU A 39 -6.34 -9.90 -7.74
C LEU A 39 -7.77 -10.40 -7.98
N PRO A 40 -8.08 -10.87 -9.19
CA PRO A 40 -9.34 -11.56 -9.46
C PRO A 40 -9.54 -12.78 -8.56
N GLU A 41 -10.78 -13.00 -8.12
CA GLU A 41 -11.15 -14.09 -7.20
C GLU A 41 -10.75 -15.47 -7.71
N GLN A 42 -10.77 -15.68 -9.03
CA GLN A 42 -10.38 -16.93 -9.69
C GLN A 42 -8.94 -17.35 -9.36
N LEU A 43 -8.08 -16.40 -9.00
CA LEU A 43 -6.68 -16.65 -8.65
C LEU A 43 -6.48 -16.90 -7.15
N ASN A 44 -7.52 -16.77 -6.32
CA ASN A 44 -7.43 -16.98 -4.87
C ASN A 44 -6.95 -18.38 -4.52
N ALA A 45 -7.43 -19.41 -5.23
CA ALA A 45 -6.97 -20.77 -5.03
C ALA A 45 -5.45 -20.90 -5.27
N LEU A 46 -4.92 -20.24 -6.30
CA LEU A 46 -3.47 -20.25 -6.61
C LEU A 46 -2.66 -19.49 -5.55
N VAL A 47 -3.20 -18.40 -5.02
CA VAL A 47 -2.57 -17.66 -3.91
C VAL A 47 -2.55 -18.51 -2.64
N GLN A 48 -3.62 -19.24 -2.34
CA GLN A 48 -3.71 -20.08 -1.14
C GLN A 48 -2.75 -21.26 -1.19
N HIS A 49 -2.64 -21.95 -2.34
CA HIS A 49 -1.78 -23.13 -2.47
C HIS A 49 -0.31 -22.79 -2.69
N ASN A 50 -0.01 -21.69 -3.40
CA ASN A 50 1.36 -21.32 -3.78
C ASN A 50 1.66 -19.83 -3.55
N PRO A 51 1.48 -19.29 -2.33
CA PRO A 51 1.50 -17.86 -2.08
C PRO A 51 2.81 -17.19 -2.50
N ARG A 52 3.95 -17.81 -2.20
CA ARG A 52 5.27 -17.26 -2.54
C ARG A 52 5.48 -17.09 -4.05
N HIS A 53 5.07 -18.08 -4.84
CA HIS A 53 5.23 -18.03 -6.29
C HIS A 53 4.22 -17.07 -6.92
N THR A 54 2.95 -17.19 -6.54
CA THR A 54 1.86 -16.37 -7.09
C THR A 54 2.05 -14.89 -6.75
N LEU A 55 2.35 -14.55 -5.49
CA LEU A 55 2.63 -13.17 -5.10
C LEU A 55 3.95 -12.66 -5.69
N GLY A 56 4.97 -13.52 -5.79
CA GLY A 56 6.23 -13.16 -6.45
C GLY A 56 6.05 -12.83 -7.94
N LEU A 57 5.12 -13.50 -8.63
CA LEU A 57 4.73 -13.15 -10.00
C LEU A 57 3.93 -11.85 -10.02
N LEU A 58 2.94 -11.69 -9.15
CA LEU A 58 2.15 -10.46 -9.04
C LEU A 58 3.06 -9.22 -8.87
N PHE A 59 3.98 -9.26 -7.90
CA PHE A 59 4.87 -8.13 -7.63
C PHE A 59 5.79 -7.81 -8.81
N ARG A 60 6.28 -8.82 -9.53
CA ARG A 60 7.07 -8.62 -10.74
C ARG A 60 6.23 -7.97 -11.84
N SER A 61 5.03 -8.48 -12.10
CA SER A 61 4.12 -7.92 -13.10
C SER A 61 3.74 -6.47 -12.78
N VAL A 62 3.47 -6.16 -11.51
CA VAL A 62 3.16 -4.80 -11.06
C VAL A 62 4.36 -3.87 -11.27
N ARG A 63 5.56 -4.27 -10.81
CA ARG A 63 6.80 -3.51 -11.04
C ARG A 63 7.01 -3.22 -12.52
N ASP A 64 6.90 -4.24 -13.37
CA ASP A 64 7.18 -4.09 -14.80
C ASP A 64 6.16 -3.18 -15.48
N THR A 65 4.88 -3.28 -15.09
CA THR A 65 3.82 -2.38 -15.56
C THR A 65 4.09 -0.93 -15.16
N LEU A 66 4.41 -0.69 -13.89
CA LEU A 66 4.68 0.65 -13.38
C LEU A 66 5.96 1.25 -13.96
N ALA A 67 7.02 0.46 -14.09
CA ALA A 67 8.27 0.89 -14.71
C ALA A 67 8.06 1.26 -16.19
N THR A 68 7.28 0.47 -16.93
CA THR A 68 6.96 0.75 -18.33
C THR A 68 6.18 2.07 -18.45
N PHE A 69 5.15 2.25 -17.63
CA PHE A 69 4.33 3.45 -17.64
C PHE A 69 5.11 4.71 -17.22
N ALA A 70 5.95 4.58 -16.18
CA ALA A 70 6.74 5.68 -15.67
C ALA A 70 7.83 6.14 -16.65
N LYS A 71 8.41 5.22 -17.44
CA LYS A 71 9.41 5.55 -18.45
C LYS A 71 8.84 6.27 -19.67
N ASP A 72 7.54 6.17 -19.93
CA ASP A 72 6.92 6.86 -21.05
C ASP A 72 6.99 8.39 -20.84
N PRO A 73 7.64 9.15 -21.75
CA PRO A 73 7.73 10.61 -21.68
C PRO A 73 6.37 11.32 -21.73
N LYS A 74 5.32 10.66 -22.25
CA LYS A 74 3.95 11.20 -22.23
C LYS A 74 3.31 11.16 -20.84
N HIS A 75 3.87 10.35 -19.93
CA HIS A 75 3.38 10.17 -18.57
C HIS A 75 4.37 10.80 -17.58
N LEU A 76 5.20 10.00 -16.93
CA LEU A 76 6.15 10.50 -15.92
C LEU A 76 7.54 10.80 -16.54
N GLY A 77 7.95 10.07 -17.57
CA GLY A 77 9.28 10.20 -18.20
C GLY A 77 10.46 9.98 -17.26
N ALA A 78 10.30 9.20 -16.17
CA ALA A 78 11.32 9.03 -15.13
C ALA A 78 11.36 7.60 -14.56
N GLU A 79 12.45 7.25 -13.88
CA GLU A 79 12.55 6.00 -13.14
C GLU A 79 11.81 6.12 -11.78
N PRO A 80 10.78 5.30 -11.52
CA PRO A 80 10.02 5.39 -10.28
C PRO A 80 10.70 4.61 -9.14
N GLY A 81 10.68 5.16 -7.93
CA GLY A 81 10.87 4.38 -6.72
C GLY A 81 9.59 3.61 -6.38
N ILE A 82 9.67 2.29 -6.27
CA ILE A 82 8.48 1.43 -6.02
C ILE A 82 8.68 0.66 -4.71
N LEU A 83 7.78 0.90 -3.75
CA LEU A 83 7.61 0.07 -2.55
C LEU A 83 6.29 -0.69 -2.66
N MET A 84 6.35 -2.01 -2.54
CA MET A 84 5.17 -2.87 -2.59
C MET A 84 5.02 -3.63 -1.28
N VAL A 85 3.80 -3.64 -0.75
CA VAL A 85 3.43 -4.39 0.44
C VAL A 85 2.23 -5.26 0.13
N PHE A 86 2.25 -6.50 0.59
CA PHE A 86 1.07 -7.35 0.61
C PHE A 86 0.51 -7.36 2.02
N THR A 87 -0.72 -6.87 2.15
CA THR A 87 -1.49 -6.99 3.39
C THR A 87 -2.37 -8.21 3.25
N PRO A 88 -2.12 -9.31 3.98
CA PRO A 88 -3.06 -10.42 3.99
C PRO A 88 -4.41 -9.90 4.49
N GLY A 89 -5.47 -10.15 3.71
CA GLY A 89 -6.82 -9.82 4.14
C GLY A 89 -7.07 -10.49 5.49
N VAL A 90 -7.61 -9.72 6.44
CA VAL A 90 -8.20 -10.30 7.65
C VAL A 90 -9.23 -11.29 7.15
N ALA A 91 -8.99 -12.58 7.33
CA ALA A 91 -9.96 -13.61 7.01
C ALA A 91 -11.22 -13.29 7.83
N SER A 92 -12.28 -12.89 7.13
CA SER A 92 -13.62 -12.73 7.71
C SER A 92 -14.18 -14.09 8.09
#